data_AF-A0A920HF22-F1
#
_entry.id   AF-A0A920HF22-F1
#
_cell.length_a   1.000
_cell.length_b   1.000
_cell.length_c   1.000
_cell.angle_alpha   90.00
_cell.angle_beta   90.00
_cell.angle_gamma   90.00
#
_symmetry.space_group_name_H-M   'P 1'
#
loop_
_entity.id
_entity.type
_entity.pdbx_description
1 polymer ?
#
loop_
_entity_poly.entity_id
_entity_poly.type
_entity_poly.pdbx_seq_one_letter_code
_entity_poly.pdbx_strand_id
1 'polypeptide(L)'
;MQGYLSSVYSADWGPFIGPLLASVVSSTLAPFSLNPQLGVINTEQTPEAWYGGLNWGFKNYGEVEYWGADIAAKYDIHSDLSVFANYSWLDKTYWDELDLGEEIGSGKTFNLNTPKHRIRTGIQYYPSKGFYAGLTIKFDDHIQNSLSGPYSFVSQGSGKKNIVDANIGYKFSQKVSVDVDLQNLTNDRYFTYAPLPEIGFQTMATLTYKF
;
A
#
# COMPACT_ATOMS: atom_id res chain seq x y z
N MET A 1 -16.98 7.16 -48.86
CA MET A 1 -16.50 6.45 -47.65
C MET A 1 -16.15 7.48 -46.57
N GLN A 2 -17.11 8.33 -46.19
CA GLN A 2 -16.87 9.53 -45.38
C GLN A 2 -17.97 9.74 -44.32
N GLY A 3 -18.67 8.67 -43.94
CA GLY A 3 -19.87 8.75 -43.10
C GLY A 3 -19.88 7.85 -41.86
N TYR A 4 -18.80 7.12 -41.56
CA TYR A 4 -18.81 6.10 -40.49
C TYR A 4 -17.90 6.38 -39.29
N LEU A 5 -17.09 7.44 -39.32
CA LEU A 5 -16.17 7.75 -38.22
C LEU A 5 -16.72 8.80 -37.22
N SER A 6 -17.85 9.44 -37.53
CA SER A 6 -18.41 10.49 -36.67
C SER A 6 -19.42 9.99 -35.63
N SER A 7 -19.85 8.73 -35.67
CA SER A 7 -20.98 8.26 -34.84
C SER A 7 -20.60 7.45 -33.60
N VAL A 8 -19.31 7.20 -33.32
CA VAL A 8 -18.90 6.34 -32.17
C VAL A 8 -18.50 7.16 -30.93
N TYR A 9 -18.45 8.48 -31.02
CA TYR A 9 -18.07 9.35 -29.90
C TYR A 9 -19.23 10.23 -29.42
N SER A 10 -20.43 9.64 -29.23
CA SER A 10 -21.48 10.30 -28.44
C SER A 10 -21.18 10.09 -26.97
N ALA A 11 -20.67 11.14 -26.34
CA ALA A 11 -20.26 11.15 -24.95
C ALA A 11 -21.46 11.04 -23.99
N ASP A 12 -21.61 9.90 -23.31
CA ASP A 12 -22.40 9.79 -22.08
C ASP A 12 -21.73 10.50 -20.88
N TRP A 13 -20.54 11.08 -21.07
CA TRP A 13 -19.70 11.67 -20.01
C TRP A 13 -19.58 13.20 -20.06
N GLY A 14 -20.51 13.86 -20.75
CA GLY A 14 -20.63 15.32 -20.74
C GLY A 14 -19.68 16.07 -21.69
N PRO A 15 -19.94 17.37 -21.92
CA PRO A 15 -19.50 18.11 -23.11
C PRO A 15 -18.00 18.47 -23.18
N PHE A 16 -17.21 18.19 -22.14
CA PHE A 16 -15.81 18.61 -22.08
C PHE A 16 -14.80 17.46 -22.18
N ILE A 17 -15.07 16.32 -21.55
CA ILE A 17 -14.09 15.21 -21.46
C ILE A 17 -14.09 14.35 -22.73
N GLY A 18 -15.28 14.05 -23.26
CA GLY A 18 -15.43 13.23 -24.48
C GLY A 18 -14.71 13.81 -25.71
N PRO A 19 -14.89 15.11 -26.04
CA PRO A 19 -14.23 15.72 -27.19
C PRO A 19 -12.70 15.83 -27.05
N LEU A 20 -12.20 16.08 -25.83
CA LEU A 20 -10.76 16.19 -25.57
C LEU A 20 -10.07 14.83 -25.76
N LEU A 21 -10.63 13.76 -25.20
CA LEU A 21 -10.11 12.40 -25.36
C LEU A 21 -10.15 11.94 -26.81
N ALA A 22 -11.26 12.20 -27.53
CA ALA A 22 -11.37 11.88 -28.95
C ALA A 22 -10.28 12.58 -29.78
N SER A 23 -9.95 13.84 -29.45
CA SER A 23 -8.91 14.61 -30.16
C SER A 23 -7.49 14.11 -29.90
N VAL A 24 -7.18 13.67 -28.67
CA VAL A 24 -5.87 13.12 -28.30
C VAL A 24 -5.67 11.74 -28.92
N VAL A 25 -6.69 10.88 -28.88
CA VAL A 25 -6.64 9.55 -29.49
C VAL A 25 -6.56 9.65 -31.02
N SER A 26 -7.33 10.54 -31.64
CA SER A 26 -7.26 10.80 -33.08
C SER A 26 -5.89 11.30 -33.53
N SER A 27 -5.25 12.19 -32.77
CA SER A 27 -3.97 12.79 -33.17
C SER A 27 -2.78 11.85 -32.92
N THR A 28 -2.87 10.98 -31.93
CA THR A 28 -1.86 9.96 -31.64
C THR A 28 -1.96 8.74 -32.57
N LEU A 29 -3.16 8.36 -33.00
CA LEU A 29 -3.37 7.20 -33.88
C LEU A 29 -3.34 7.51 -35.40
N ALA A 30 -3.45 8.79 -35.79
CA ALA A 30 -3.37 9.21 -37.20
C ALA A 30 -2.13 8.70 -37.99
N PRO A 31 -0.89 8.73 -37.44
CA PRO A 31 0.28 8.21 -38.16
C PRO A 31 0.31 6.67 -38.29
N PHE A 32 -0.57 5.95 -37.59
CA PHE A 32 -0.64 4.48 -37.63
C PHE A 32 -1.64 3.94 -38.67
N SER A 33 -2.37 4.83 -39.38
CA SER A 33 -3.35 4.48 -40.41
C SER A 33 -2.78 3.80 -41.68
N LEU A 34 -1.45 3.64 -41.79
CA LEU A 34 -0.78 2.98 -42.93
C LEU A 34 -0.45 1.50 -42.69
N ASN A 35 -0.75 0.92 -41.51
CA ASN A 35 -0.51 -0.49 -41.22
C ASN A 35 -1.80 -1.17 -40.72
N PRO A 36 -2.49 -1.99 -41.54
CA PRO A 36 -3.79 -2.57 -41.19
C PRO A 36 -3.69 -3.75 -40.18
N GLN A 37 -2.56 -3.93 -39.50
CA GLN A 37 -2.27 -5.09 -38.66
C GLN A 37 -2.40 -4.82 -37.15
N LEU A 38 -2.82 -3.62 -36.75
CA LEU A 38 -3.10 -3.30 -35.34
C LEU A 38 -4.61 -3.42 -35.08
N GLY A 39 -5.03 -4.56 -34.54
CA GLY A 39 -6.39 -4.76 -34.04
C GLY A 39 -6.52 -4.27 -32.59
N VAL A 40 -7.67 -3.68 -32.26
CA VAL A 40 -8.02 -3.40 -30.85
C VAL A 40 -8.58 -4.68 -30.24
N ILE A 41 -7.85 -5.29 -29.31
CA ILE A 41 -8.37 -6.39 -28.50
C ILE A 41 -9.24 -5.77 -27.41
N ASN A 42 -10.55 -6.04 -27.48
CA ASN A 42 -11.51 -5.57 -26.49
C ASN A 42 -11.61 -6.61 -25.36
N THR A 43 -11.82 -6.15 -24.13
CA THR A 43 -12.12 -7.05 -23.01
C THR A 43 -13.48 -7.71 -23.21
N GLU A 44 -13.66 -8.92 -22.68
CA GLU A 44 -14.94 -9.66 -22.73
C GLU A 44 -16.10 -8.90 -22.05
N GLN A 45 -15.79 -7.94 -21.20
CA GLN A 45 -16.78 -7.05 -20.58
C GLN A 45 -17.20 -5.87 -21.47
N THR A 46 -16.63 -5.75 -22.68
CA THR A 46 -16.99 -4.69 -23.63
C THR A 46 -18.35 -5.03 -24.24
N PRO A 47 -19.37 -4.16 -24.09
CA PRO A 47 -20.64 -4.40 -24.77
C PRO A 47 -20.41 -4.43 -26.28
N GLU A 48 -21.06 -5.35 -27.00
CA GLU A 48 -20.83 -5.59 -28.44
C GLU A 48 -20.94 -4.32 -29.29
N ALA A 49 -21.78 -3.37 -28.88
CA ALA A 49 -21.95 -2.07 -29.53
C ALA A 49 -20.69 -1.18 -29.50
N TRP A 50 -19.68 -1.51 -28.70
CA TRP A 50 -18.46 -0.73 -28.47
C TRP A 50 -17.19 -1.44 -28.95
N TYR A 51 -17.34 -2.56 -29.68
CA TYR A 51 -16.20 -3.26 -30.28
C TYR A 51 -15.42 -2.36 -31.24
N GLY A 52 -14.11 -2.27 -31.01
CA GLY A 52 -13.19 -1.40 -31.76
C GLY A 52 -12.97 -0.02 -31.13
N GLY A 53 -13.65 0.28 -30.02
CA GLY A 53 -13.45 1.48 -29.21
C GLY A 53 -12.38 1.32 -28.13
N LEU A 54 -11.87 2.44 -27.61
CA LEU A 54 -11.02 2.44 -26.42
C LEU A 54 -11.90 2.23 -25.17
N ASN A 55 -11.80 1.05 -24.56
CA ASN A 55 -12.53 0.73 -23.33
C ASN A 55 -11.78 1.23 -22.10
N TRP A 56 -12.48 2.01 -21.28
CA TRP A 56 -11.99 2.54 -20.01
C TRP A 56 -13.10 2.37 -18.98
N GLY A 57 -12.75 1.84 -17.82
CA GLY A 57 -13.70 1.50 -16.76
C GLY A 57 -12.98 1.12 -15.48
N PHE A 58 -13.71 1.10 -14.37
CA PHE A 58 -13.18 0.66 -13.09
C PHE A 58 -13.16 -0.87 -13.05
N LYS A 59 -12.01 -1.44 -12.72
CA LYS A 59 -11.90 -2.87 -12.47
C LYS A 59 -12.59 -3.19 -11.14
N ASN A 60 -13.70 -3.92 -11.21
CA ASN A 60 -14.41 -4.41 -10.03
C ASN A 60 -13.83 -5.78 -9.65
N TYR A 61 -13.42 -5.94 -8.39
CA TYR A 61 -12.88 -7.19 -7.83
C TYR A 61 -13.94 -7.96 -7.02
N GLY A 62 -15.21 -7.54 -7.08
CA GLY A 62 -16.28 -8.12 -6.29
C GLY A 62 -16.17 -7.77 -4.80
N GLU A 63 -16.72 -8.65 -3.97
CA GLU A 63 -16.66 -8.55 -2.52
C GLU A 63 -15.54 -9.44 -1.99
N VAL A 64 -14.68 -8.88 -1.14
CA VAL A 64 -13.61 -9.61 -0.46
C VAL A 64 -13.90 -9.64 1.03
N GLU A 65 -13.98 -10.85 1.58
CA GLU A 65 -14.25 -11.08 3.00
C GLU A 65 -13.01 -11.63 3.70
N TYR A 66 -12.76 -11.13 4.91
CA TYR A 66 -11.72 -11.62 5.81
C TYR A 66 -12.11 -11.35 7.27
N TRP A 67 -11.52 -12.11 8.17
CA TRP A 67 -11.64 -11.96 9.60
C TRP A 67 -10.30 -11.54 10.21
N GLY A 68 -10.39 -10.74 11.26
CA GLY A 68 -9.23 -10.30 12.00
C GLY A 68 -9.48 -10.32 13.50
N ALA A 69 -8.40 -10.45 14.25
CA ALA A 69 -8.40 -10.31 15.69
C ALA A 69 -7.21 -9.48 16.13
N ASP A 70 -7.44 -8.58 17.08
CA ASP A 70 -6.43 -7.74 17.69
C ASP A 70 -6.48 -7.91 19.20
N ILE A 71 -5.30 -8.10 19.81
CA ILE A 71 -5.12 -8.11 21.25
C ILE A 71 -3.98 -7.17 21.63
N ALA A 72 -4.24 -6.35 22.63
CA ALA A 72 -3.28 -5.40 23.16
C ALA A 72 -3.27 -5.50 24.69
N ALA A 73 -2.09 -5.60 25.27
CA ALA A 73 -1.89 -5.63 26.69
C ALA A 73 -0.79 -4.66 27.08
N LYS A 74 -1.00 -3.92 28.17
CA LYS A 74 -0.01 -3.09 28.82
C LYS A 74 0.01 -3.43 30.30
N TYR A 75 1.20 -3.53 30.87
CA TYR A 75 1.41 -3.75 32.29
C TYR A 75 2.42 -2.73 32.84
N ASP A 76 2.00 -1.97 33.84
CA ASP A 76 2.85 -1.01 34.54
C ASP A 76 3.52 -1.75 35.72
N ILE A 77 4.81 -2.07 35.58
CA ILE A 77 5.60 -2.77 36.61
C ILE A 77 5.84 -1.83 37.80
N HIS A 78 6.13 -0.56 37.53
CA HIS A 78 6.27 0.54 38.48
C HIS A 78 5.64 1.80 37.87
N SER A 79 5.53 2.89 38.65
CA SER A 79 4.98 4.17 38.16
C SER A 79 5.66 4.69 36.89
N ASP A 80 6.94 4.35 36.73
CA ASP A 80 7.79 4.86 35.66
C ASP A 80 8.23 3.76 34.68
N LEU A 81 7.89 2.49 34.93
CA LEU A 81 8.32 1.35 34.12
C LEU A 81 7.11 0.55 33.64
N SER A 82 6.95 0.45 32.34
CA SER A 82 5.86 -0.29 31.71
C SER A 82 6.35 -1.21 30.61
N VAL A 83 5.62 -2.29 30.40
CA VAL A 83 5.79 -3.20 29.27
C VAL A 83 4.48 -3.28 28.50
N PHE A 84 4.57 -3.48 27.20
CA PHE A 84 3.40 -3.64 26.35
C PHE A 84 3.63 -4.75 25.33
N ALA A 85 2.56 -5.40 24.92
CA ALA A 85 2.56 -6.39 23.85
C ALA A 85 1.25 -6.26 23.06
N ASN A 86 1.39 -6.17 21.75
CA ASN A 86 0.30 -6.07 20.80
C ASN A 86 0.46 -7.17 19.77
N TYR A 87 -0.64 -7.84 19.44
CA TYR A 87 -0.69 -8.84 18.38
C TYR A 87 -1.94 -8.62 17.53
N SER A 88 -1.73 -8.53 16.22
CA SER A 88 -2.78 -8.49 15.20
C SER A 88 -2.68 -9.73 14.33
N TRP A 89 -3.83 -10.31 14.02
CA TRP A 89 -3.97 -11.43 13.10
C TRP A 89 -5.07 -11.17 12.09
N LEU A 90 -4.83 -11.56 10.84
CA LEU A 90 -5.81 -11.64 9.76
C LEU A 90 -5.86 -13.09 9.26
N ASP A 91 -7.01 -13.61 8.90
CA ASP A 91 -7.12 -14.96 8.33
C ASP A 91 -6.62 -15.01 6.88
N LYS A 92 -6.86 -13.95 6.11
CA LYS A 92 -6.53 -13.83 4.69
C LYS A 92 -6.07 -12.41 4.34
N THR A 93 -5.07 -12.34 3.48
CA THR A 93 -4.48 -11.07 3.00
C THR A 93 -4.30 -11.02 1.49
N TYR A 94 -4.53 -12.15 0.80
CA TYR A 94 -4.40 -12.32 -0.64
C TYR A 94 -5.56 -13.18 -1.15
N TRP A 95 -6.14 -12.78 -2.29
CA TRP A 95 -7.21 -13.48 -2.99
C TRP A 95 -6.75 -13.71 -4.43
N ASP A 96 -6.79 -14.97 -4.84
CA ASP A 96 -6.53 -15.37 -6.23
C ASP A 96 -7.81 -15.29 -7.09
N GLU A 97 -7.70 -15.70 -8.35
CA GLU A 97 -8.81 -15.63 -9.32
C GLU A 97 -10.03 -16.44 -8.86
N LEU A 98 -9.80 -17.62 -8.26
CA LEU A 98 -10.86 -18.49 -7.77
C LEU A 98 -11.57 -17.87 -6.57
N ASP A 99 -10.80 -17.26 -5.67
CA ASP A 99 -11.31 -16.58 -4.50
C ASP A 99 -12.18 -15.36 -4.84
N LEU A 100 -11.97 -14.77 -6.02
CA LEU A 100 -12.71 -13.62 -6.53
C LEU A 100 -13.89 -14.03 -7.43
N GLY A 101 -14.11 -15.32 -7.64
CA GLY A 101 -15.15 -15.83 -8.55
C GLY A 101 -14.85 -15.55 -10.03
N GLU A 102 -13.58 -15.39 -10.38
CA GLU A 102 -13.10 -15.12 -11.72
C GLU A 102 -12.65 -16.41 -12.42
N GLU A 103 -12.59 -16.39 -13.75
CA GLU A 103 -12.10 -17.54 -14.51
C GLU A 103 -10.60 -17.79 -14.29
N ILE A 104 -10.22 -19.06 -14.23
CA ILE A 104 -8.81 -19.48 -14.11
C ILE A 104 -8.06 -19.02 -15.37
N GLY A 105 -6.99 -18.25 -15.18
CA GLY A 105 -6.19 -17.61 -16.23
C GLY A 105 -6.54 -16.13 -16.46
N SER A 106 -7.49 -15.55 -15.72
CA SER A 106 -7.90 -14.15 -15.87
C SER A 106 -6.82 -13.13 -15.42
N GLY A 107 -5.81 -13.57 -14.69
CA GLY A 107 -4.76 -12.75 -14.08
C GLY A 107 -5.27 -11.85 -12.94
N LYS A 108 -6.49 -12.04 -12.46
CA LYS A 108 -7.13 -11.16 -11.46
C LYS A 108 -6.79 -11.62 -10.05
N THR A 109 -6.11 -10.75 -9.32
CA THR A 109 -5.71 -11.01 -7.92
C THR A 109 -5.92 -9.74 -7.11
N PHE A 110 -6.24 -9.92 -5.82
CA PHE A 110 -6.43 -8.82 -4.88
C PHE A 110 -5.60 -9.05 -3.61
N ASN A 111 -5.12 -7.96 -3.01
CA ASN A 111 -4.25 -8.04 -1.85
C ASN A 111 -4.43 -6.84 -0.92
N LEU A 112 -4.44 -7.08 0.38
CA LEU A 112 -4.52 -6.04 1.42
C LEU A 112 -3.19 -5.31 1.66
N ASN A 113 -2.10 -5.77 1.04
CA ASN A 113 -0.72 -5.33 1.23
C ASN A 113 -0.36 -5.17 2.72
N THR A 114 -0.87 -6.09 3.54
CA THR A 114 -0.72 -6.10 4.98
C THR A 114 -0.27 -7.49 5.43
N PRO A 115 0.65 -7.60 6.40
CA PRO A 115 1.06 -8.89 6.93
C PRO A 115 -0.10 -9.61 7.61
N LYS A 116 -0.11 -10.94 7.48
CA LYS A 116 -1.09 -11.80 8.17
C LYS A 116 -0.95 -11.75 9.69
N HIS A 117 0.28 -11.72 10.19
CA HIS A 117 0.61 -11.66 11.61
C HIS A 117 1.49 -10.45 11.90
N ARG A 118 1.17 -9.71 12.95
CA ARG A 118 1.96 -8.55 13.38
C ARG A 118 2.08 -8.53 14.89
N ILE A 119 3.31 -8.52 15.40
CA ILE A 119 3.62 -8.46 16.83
C ILE A 119 4.44 -7.22 17.11
N ARG A 120 4.06 -6.46 18.13
CA ARG A 120 4.80 -5.30 18.61
C ARG A 120 4.85 -5.37 20.11
N THR A 121 6.05 -5.47 20.65
CA THR A 121 6.28 -5.60 22.09
C THR A 121 7.37 -4.66 22.51
N GLY A 122 7.35 -4.20 23.74
CA GLY A 122 8.38 -3.28 24.21
C GLY A 122 8.31 -2.99 25.69
N ILE A 123 9.36 -2.30 26.13
CA ILE A 123 9.54 -1.81 27.48
C ILE A 123 9.79 -0.31 27.40
N GLN A 124 9.20 0.43 28.33
CA GLN A 124 9.32 1.88 28.42
C GLN A 124 9.60 2.26 29.87
N TYR A 125 10.70 2.96 30.08
CA TYR A 125 11.07 3.61 31.32
C TYR A 125 10.98 5.13 31.15
N TYR A 126 10.05 5.78 31.83
CA TYR A 126 9.70 7.18 31.59
C TYR A 126 9.43 7.96 32.89
N PRO A 127 10.45 8.21 33.72
CA PRO A 127 10.30 8.94 34.98
C PRO A 127 9.97 10.42 34.76
N SER A 128 9.46 11.08 35.79
CA SER A 128 9.12 12.52 35.75
C SER A 128 10.34 13.44 35.53
N LYS A 129 11.54 13.02 35.93
CA LYS A 129 12.81 13.72 35.76
C LYS A 129 13.96 12.72 35.56
N GLY A 130 15.02 13.14 34.87
CA GLY A 130 16.21 12.32 34.64
C GLY A 130 16.13 11.53 33.34
N PHE A 131 16.85 10.41 33.29
CA PHE A 131 16.91 9.56 32.10
C PHE A 131 15.60 8.84 31.83
N TYR A 132 15.21 8.77 30.57
CA TYR A 132 14.17 7.89 30.08
C TYR A 132 14.68 7.10 28.89
N ALA A 133 14.14 5.90 28.71
CA ALA A 133 14.50 5.04 27.60
C ALA A 133 13.36 4.08 27.28
N GLY A 134 13.34 3.59 26.06
CA GLY A 134 12.41 2.59 25.61
C GLY A 134 13.02 1.72 24.53
N LEU A 135 12.52 0.49 24.45
CA LEU A 135 12.89 -0.48 23.43
C LEU A 135 11.61 -1.10 22.90
N THR A 136 11.46 -1.14 21.59
CA THR A 136 10.32 -1.75 20.90
C THR A 136 10.83 -2.72 19.86
N ILE A 137 10.29 -3.94 19.87
CA ILE A 137 10.54 -4.97 18.88
C ILE A 137 9.27 -5.17 18.06
N LYS A 138 9.43 -5.13 16.74
CA LYS A 138 8.36 -5.26 15.76
C LYS A 138 8.66 -6.46 14.87
N PHE A 139 7.74 -7.43 14.87
CA PHE A 139 7.76 -8.58 13.98
C PHE A 139 6.54 -8.49 13.06
N ASP A 140 6.75 -8.34 11.77
CA ASP A 140 5.70 -8.44 10.78
C ASP A 140 6.02 -9.61 9.84
N ASP A 141 5.02 -10.46 9.60
CA ASP A 141 5.15 -11.56 8.66
C ASP A 141 5.29 -11.05 7.21
N HIS A 142 5.55 -11.96 6.27
CA HIS A 142 5.68 -11.62 4.87
C HIS A 142 4.41 -10.96 4.33
N ILE A 143 4.60 -9.87 3.58
CA ILE A 143 3.52 -9.25 2.81
C ILE A 143 3.63 -9.81 1.41
N GLN A 144 2.64 -10.59 1.00
CA GLN A 144 2.45 -10.84 -0.43
C GLN A 144 2.11 -9.47 -1.03
N ASN A 145 2.82 -8.99 -2.03
CA ASN A 145 2.48 -7.73 -2.71
C ASN A 145 2.05 -8.09 -4.13
N SER A 146 0.88 -7.61 -4.53
CA SER A 146 0.48 -7.60 -5.94
C SER A 146 -0.06 -6.22 -6.27
N LEU A 147 0.66 -5.47 -7.10
CA LEU A 147 0.12 -4.23 -7.67
C LEU A 147 -0.95 -4.63 -8.69
N SER A 148 -2.21 -4.62 -8.25
CA SER A 148 -3.35 -4.93 -9.09
C SER A 148 -3.68 -3.72 -9.99
N GLY A 149 -3.11 -3.70 -11.20
CA GLY A 149 -3.31 -2.65 -12.22
C GLY A 149 -3.10 -3.18 -13.64
N PRO A 150 -3.39 -2.38 -14.70
CA PRO A 150 -3.21 -2.81 -16.10
C PRO A 150 -1.76 -3.14 -16.47
N TYR A 151 -0.81 -2.69 -15.64
CA TYR A 151 0.57 -3.13 -15.62
C TYR A 151 0.81 -3.85 -14.28
N SER A 152 0.35 -5.09 -14.22
CA SER A 152 0.51 -5.94 -13.03
C SER A 152 1.97 -6.35 -12.92
N PHE A 153 2.81 -5.53 -12.30
CA PHE A 153 4.13 -5.96 -11.88
C PHE A 153 3.94 -6.82 -10.63
N VAL A 154 4.27 -8.11 -10.74
CA VAL A 154 4.48 -8.95 -9.57
C VAL A 154 5.69 -8.37 -8.84
N SER A 155 5.42 -7.47 -7.91
CA SER A 155 6.43 -7.08 -6.94
C SER A 155 6.73 -8.29 -6.09
N GLN A 156 8.01 -8.65 -5.99
CA GLN A 156 8.48 -9.51 -4.91
C GLN A 156 7.91 -8.94 -3.60
N GLY A 157 7.15 -9.74 -2.86
CA GLY A 157 6.54 -9.30 -1.61
C GLY A 157 7.59 -8.73 -0.66
N SER A 158 7.22 -7.75 0.17
CA SER A 158 8.12 -7.25 1.20
C SER A 158 8.44 -8.41 2.14
N GLY A 159 9.73 -8.72 2.31
CA GLY A 159 10.19 -9.79 3.20
C GLY A 159 9.69 -9.62 4.64
N LYS A 160 9.84 -10.67 5.45
CA LYS A 160 9.56 -10.58 6.89
C LYS A 160 10.34 -9.42 7.50
N LYS A 161 9.68 -8.63 8.36
CA LYS A 161 10.27 -7.42 8.94
C LYS A 161 10.47 -7.61 10.44
N ASN A 162 11.74 -7.64 10.87
CA ASN A 162 12.13 -7.82 12.26
C ASN A 162 12.93 -6.60 12.72
N ILE A 163 12.21 -5.60 13.20
CA ILE A 163 12.78 -4.29 13.51
C ILE A 163 12.88 -4.12 15.01
N VAL A 164 14.03 -3.63 15.45
CA VAL A 164 14.24 -3.16 16.82
C VAL A 164 14.41 -1.64 16.78
N ASP A 165 13.54 -0.94 17.50
CA ASP A 165 13.61 0.50 17.71
C ASP A 165 13.96 0.79 19.17
N ALA A 166 14.74 1.82 19.41
CA ALA A 166 15.04 2.30 20.74
C ALA A 166 14.87 3.81 20.82
N ASN A 167 14.54 4.31 22.01
CA ASN A 167 14.63 5.72 22.30
C ASN A 167 15.37 5.93 23.61
N ILE A 168 16.15 7.00 23.70
CA ILE A 168 16.86 7.38 24.92
C ILE A 168 16.88 8.89 25.05
N GLY A 169 16.66 9.39 26.26
CA GLY A 169 16.66 10.82 26.51
C GLY A 169 16.88 11.19 27.97
N TYR A 170 16.97 12.49 28.20
CA TYR A 170 17.15 13.08 29.52
C TYR A 170 16.25 14.31 29.70
N LYS A 171 15.49 14.31 30.79
CA LYS A 171 14.68 15.45 31.24
C LYS A 171 15.47 16.26 32.26
N PHE A 172 16.01 17.39 31.83
CA PHE A 172 16.70 18.35 32.71
C PHE A 172 15.72 19.00 33.69
N SER A 173 14.52 19.32 33.20
CA SER A 173 13.41 19.85 33.98
C SER A 173 12.07 19.43 33.34
N GLN A 174 10.95 19.84 33.92
CA GLN A 174 9.64 19.67 33.27
C GLN A 174 9.50 20.48 31.96
N LYS A 175 10.38 21.46 31.75
CA LYS A 175 10.36 22.35 30.58
C LYS A 175 11.39 21.98 29.52
N VAL A 176 12.50 21.35 29.88
CA VAL A 176 13.63 21.07 28.97
C VAL A 176 13.94 19.58 28.96
N SER A 177 13.91 18.97 27.78
CA SER A 177 14.37 17.60 27.55
C SER A 177 15.11 17.44 26.23
N VAL A 178 16.00 16.47 26.18
CA VAL A 178 16.69 16.03 24.95
C VAL A 178 16.48 14.52 24.80
N ASP A 179 16.24 14.06 23.59
CA ASP A 179 16.20 12.64 23.25
C ASP A 179 16.78 12.33 21.88
N VAL A 180 17.05 11.05 21.70
CA VAL A 180 17.44 10.43 20.45
C VAL A 180 16.57 9.20 20.24
N ASP A 181 15.89 9.16 19.10
CA ASP A 181 15.18 7.99 18.59
C ASP A 181 16.05 7.27 17.56
N LEU A 182 16.18 5.96 17.74
CA LEU A 182 16.93 5.05 16.88
C LEU A 182 15.95 4.04 16.31
N GLN A 183 15.69 4.12 15.01
CA GLN A 183 14.78 3.21 14.33
C GLN A 183 15.56 2.19 13.52
N ASN A 184 15.10 0.94 13.52
CA ASN A 184 15.70 -0.15 12.77
C ASN A 184 17.18 -0.40 13.11
N LEU A 185 17.44 -0.63 14.40
CA LEU A 185 18.75 -1.01 14.93
C LEU A 185 19.28 -2.34 14.37
N THR A 186 18.41 -3.22 13.88
CA THR A 186 18.80 -4.44 13.17
C THR A 186 19.35 -4.15 11.78
N ASN A 187 19.06 -2.96 11.24
CA ASN A 187 19.40 -2.51 9.89
C ASN A 187 18.84 -3.46 8.81
N ASP A 188 17.71 -4.12 9.10
CA ASP A 188 16.97 -4.92 8.14
C ASP A 188 16.37 -3.98 7.11
N ARG A 189 16.84 -4.05 5.86
CA ARG A 189 16.33 -3.20 4.78
C ARG A 189 14.98 -3.73 4.29
N TYR A 190 14.00 -2.85 4.23
CA TYR A 190 12.65 -3.19 3.78
C TYR A 190 12.06 -2.07 2.93
N PHE A 191 11.16 -2.41 2.02
CA PHE A 191 10.29 -1.46 1.33
C PHE A 191 8.84 -1.73 1.76
N THR A 192 8.04 -0.68 1.97
CA THR A 192 6.63 -0.84 2.37
C THR A 192 5.76 -1.33 1.23
N TYR A 193 6.05 -0.86 0.01
CA TYR A 193 5.42 -1.25 -1.24
C TYR A 193 6.48 -1.14 -2.34
N ALA A 194 6.50 -2.00 -3.36
CA ALA A 194 7.33 -1.69 -4.52
C ALA A 194 6.63 -0.65 -5.41
N PRO A 195 7.39 0.21 -6.11
CA PRO A 195 8.85 0.34 -6.14
C PRO A 195 9.36 1.41 -5.15
N LEU A 196 8.82 1.50 -3.93
CA LEU A 196 9.25 2.53 -2.99
C LEU A 196 10.69 2.30 -2.53
N PRO A 197 11.42 3.37 -2.17
CA PRO A 197 12.76 3.27 -1.62
C PRO A 197 12.83 2.34 -0.40
N GLU A 198 13.94 1.61 -0.29
CA GLU A 198 14.24 0.81 0.89
C GLU A 198 14.54 1.72 2.10
N ILE A 199 13.97 1.35 3.23
CA ILE A 199 14.15 1.99 4.53
C ILE A 199 15.13 1.13 5.33
N GLY A 200 16.21 1.76 5.80
CA GLY A 200 17.22 1.16 6.67
C GLY A 200 17.19 1.78 8.08
N PHE A 201 18.34 1.75 8.76
CA PHE A 201 18.52 2.43 10.04
C PHE A 201 18.31 3.95 9.93
N GLN A 202 17.59 4.54 10.88
CA GLN A 202 17.33 5.98 10.97
C GLN A 202 17.52 6.49 12.40
N THR A 203 18.00 7.73 12.52
CA THR A 203 18.20 8.40 13.81
C THR A 203 17.57 9.79 13.78
N MET A 204 16.92 10.17 14.87
CA MET A 204 16.38 11.52 15.07
C MET A 204 16.78 12.01 16.46
N ALA A 205 17.25 13.25 16.55
CA ALA A 205 17.54 13.90 17.82
C ALA A 205 16.59 15.07 18.03
N THR A 206 16.01 15.17 19.23
CA THR A 206 15.01 16.17 19.57
C THR A 206 15.43 16.95 20.80
N LEU A 207 15.35 18.29 20.73
CA LEU A 207 15.42 19.18 21.89
C LEU A 207 14.03 19.80 22.09
N THR A 208 13.43 19.58 23.25
CA THR A 208 12.12 20.11 23.59
C THR A 208 12.24 21.19 24.66
N TYR A 209 11.62 22.35 24.40
CA TYR A 209 11.43 23.43 25.36
C TYR A 209 9.94 23.81 25.49
N LYS A 210 9.38 23.76 26.69
CA LYS A 210 8.00 24.15 26.99
C LYS A 210 7.98 25.51 27.69
N PHE A 211 7.21 26.45 27.13
CA PHE A 211 7.05 27.82 27.66
C PHE A 211 6.19 27.84 28.92
#